data_AF-A0A1G8VSN8-F1
#
_entry.id   AF-A0A1G8VSN8-F1
#
_cell.length_a   1.000
_cell.length_b   1.000
_cell.length_c   1.000
_cell.angle_alpha   90.00
_cell.angle_beta   90.00
_cell.angle_gamma   90.00
#
_symmetry.space_group_name_H-M   'P 1'
#
loop_
_entity.id
_entity.type
_entity.pdbx_description
1 polymer ?
#
loop_
_entity_poly.entity_id
_entity_poly.type
_entity_poly.pdbx_seq_one_letter_code
_entity_poly.pdbx_strand_id
1 'polypeptide(L)'
;MTDLDLRERDGEYREAIFNALSARDVGDRLTVVADRDIDPHLARYQIERSEALDWTYAEPDAEPRRLQIRTCGERDGLGAVDVRDLRPQRRHEVLLETFDELDAGEGFVLINDHDPKPLYHRFDAEEGPEFTWEYRQKSPGEFRALVGKAQ
;
A
#
# COMPACT_ATOMS: atom_id res chain seq x y z
N MET A 1 -8.10 17.82 -13.91
CA MET A 1 -6.86 17.15 -13.50
C MET A 1 -6.69 17.54 -12.05
N THR A 2 -7.03 16.64 -11.13
CA THR A 2 -7.14 16.99 -9.71
C THR A 2 -5.88 16.50 -9.02
N ASP A 3 -5.03 17.45 -8.66
CA ASP A 3 -3.81 17.26 -7.89
C ASP A 3 -4.14 17.50 -6.40
N LEU A 4 -3.96 16.48 -5.57
CA LEU A 4 -3.98 16.60 -4.10
C LEU A 4 -2.55 16.87 -3.64
N ASP A 5 -2.28 18.09 -3.18
CA ASP A 5 -1.01 18.43 -2.56
C ASP A 5 -1.11 18.25 -1.05
N LEU A 6 -0.38 17.25 -0.54
CA LEU A 6 -0.32 16.95 0.90
C LEU A 6 0.77 17.78 1.61
N ARG A 7 1.67 18.44 0.89
CA ARG A 7 2.75 19.23 1.48
C ARG A 7 2.24 20.51 2.14
N GLU A 8 1.11 21.03 1.68
CA GLU A 8 0.49 22.24 2.20
C GLU A 8 -0.50 21.96 3.34
N ARG A 9 -0.58 20.71 3.83
CA ARG A 9 -1.54 20.30 4.86
C ARG A 9 -0.83 19.95 6.16
N ASP A 10 -1.26 20.58 7.25
CA ASP A 10 -0.79 20.23 8.59
C ASP A 10 -1.63 19.06 9.16
N GLY A 11 -0.98 17.92 9.39
CA GLY A 11 -1.43 16.87 10.32
C GLY A 11 -2.52 15.89 9.84
N GLU A 12 -3.42 16.28 8.93
CA GLU A 12 -4.60 15.47 8.56
C GLU A 12 -4.48 14.77 7.19
N TYR A 13 -3.35 14.11 6.94
CA TYR A 13 -3.06 13.45 5.65
C TYR A 13 -4.04 12.31 5.35
N ARG A 14 -4.31 11.46 6.33
CA ARG A 14 -5.23 10.33 6.19
C ARG A 14 -6.62 10.79 5.76
N GLU A 15 -7.20 11.74 6.48
CA GLU A 15 -8.54 12.24 6.16
C GLU A 15 -8.58 12.91 4.79
N ALA A 16 -7.57 13.69 4.44
CA ALA A 16 -7.47 14.32 3.13
C ALA A 16 -7.43 13.29 1.99
N ILE A 17 -6.62 12.24 2.12
CA ILE A 17 -6.53 11.13 1.17
C ILE A 17 -7.89 10.42 1.06
N PHE A 18 -8.48 10.05 2.21
CA PHE A 18 -9.75 9.34 2.25
C PHE A 18 -10.87 10.13 1.61
N ASN A 19 -11.01 11.42 1.92
CA ASN A 19 -12.00 12.29 1.33
C ASN A 19 -11.79 12.46 -0.19
N ALA A 20 -10.54 12.61 -0.63
CA ALA A 20 -10.22 12.75 -2.04
C ALA A 20 -10.50 11.48 -2.86
N LEU A 21 -10.29 10.30 -2.28
CA LEU A 21 -10.57 9.02 -2.92
C LEU A 21 -12.07 8.68 -2.89
N SER A 22 -12.74 8.93 -1.77
CA SER A 22 -14.19 8.63 -1.60
C SER A 22 -15.09 9.44 -2.53
N ALA A 23 -14.64 10.62 -2.96
CA ALA A 23 -15.39 11.48 -3.87
C ALA A 23 -15.25 11.09 -5.35
N ARG A 24 -14.56 9.98 -5.66
CA ARG A 24 -14.24 9.55 -7.02
C ARG A 24 -14.97 8.29 -7.43
N ASP A 25 -15.20 8.18 -8.73
CA ASP A 25 -15.77 6.99 -9.34
C ASP A 25 -14.69 5.96 -9.69
N VAL A 26 -15.11 4.70 -9.87
CA VAL A 26 -14.22 3.64 -10.34
C VAL A 26 -13.66 3.99 -11.72
N GLY A 27 -12.34 3.93 -11.84
CA GLY A 27 -11.59 4.27 -13.04
C GLY A 27 -10.95 5.67 -13.00
N ASP A 28 -11.37 6.52 -12.07
CA ASP A 28 -10.81 7.85 -11.89
C ASP A 28 -9.35 7.80 -11.44
N ARG A 29 -8.64 8.89 -11.77
CA ARG A 29 -7.25 9.09 -11.35
C ARG A 29 -7.12 10.28 -10.41
N LEU A 30 -6.27 10.13 -9.42
CA LEU A 30 -5.85 11.16 -8.49
C LEU A 30 -4.33 11.29 -8.57
N THR A 31 -3.84 12.49 -8.85
CA THR A 31 -2.42 12.78 -8.66
C THR A 31 -2.24 13.24 -7.21
N VAL A 32 -1.34 12.63 -6.46
CA VAL A 32 -0.97 13.05 -5.12
C VAL A 32 0.48 13.50 -5.11
N VAL A 33 0.75 14.63 -4.47
CA VAL A 33 2.12 15.10 -4.18
C VAL A 33 2.32 15.07 -2.68
N ALA A 34 3.34 14.34 -2.22
CA ALA A 34 3.63 14.15 -0.81
C ALA A 34 5.14 14.26 -0.53
N ASP A 35 5.49 14.84 0.61
CA ASP A 35 6.87 14.87 1.14
C ASP A 35 7.20 13.64 2.00
N ARG A 36 6.24 12.71 2.15
CA ARG A 36 6.31 11.51 2.98
C ARG A 36 5.71 10.29 2.28
N ASP A 37 5.92 9.11 2.86
CA ASP A 37 5.27 7.88 2.43
C ASP A 37 3.77 7.91 2.79
N ILE A 38 2.92 7.51 1.84
CA ILE A 38 1.46 7.51 2.00
C ILE A 38 0.84 6.15 1.70
N ASP A 39 1.64 5.19 1.22
CA ASP A 39 1.22 3.83 0.89
C ASP A 39 0.52 3.12 2.05
N PRO A 40 0.95 3.26 3.33
CA PRO A 40 0.22 2.69 4.46
C PRO A 40 -1.21 3.23 4.54
N HIS A 41 -1.41 4.53 4.34
CA HIS A 41 -2.74 5.13 4.32
C HIS A 41 -3.58 4.68 3.12
N LEU A 42 -2.97 4.41 1.97
CA LEU A 42 -3.66 3.84 0.81
C LEU A 42 -4.06 2.39 1.07
N ALA A 43 -3.18 1.59 1.67
CA ALA A 43 -3.49 0.23 2.09
C ALA A 43 -4.65 0.22 3.09
N ARG A 44 -4.61 1.10 4.10
CA ARG A 44 -5.68 1.26 5.08
C ARG A 44 -7.00 1.66 4.44
N TYR A 45 -6.99 2.58 3.47
CA TYR A 45 -8.20 2.93 2.71
C TYR A 45 -8.80 1.70 2.03
N GLN A 46 -7.97 0.87 1.38
CA GLN A 46 -8.47 -0.30 0.68
C GLN A 46 -9.10 -1.33 1.61
N ILE A 47 -8.50 -1.55 2.79
CA ILE A 47 -9.03 -2.45 3.81
C ILE A 47 -10.37 -1.92 4.35
N GLU A 48 -10.41 -0.66 4.77
CA GLU A 48 -11.61 -0.07 5.38
C GLU A 48 -12.77 0.12 4.40
N ARG A 49 -12.47 0.40 3.13
CA ARG A 49 -13.50 0.63 2.10
C ARG A 49 -13.78 -0.60 1.25
N SER A 50 -13.01 -1.67 1.39
CA SER A 50 -13.05 -2.83 0.48
C SER A 50 -12.93 -2.41 -0.99
N GLU A 51 -12.22 -1.31 -1.25
CA GLU A 51 -11.98 -0.75 -2.58
C GLU A 51 -10.52 -0.95 -2.95
N ALA A 52 -10.23 -1.52 -4.10
CA ALA A 52 -8.88 -1.65 -4.60
C ALA A 52 -8.39 -0.35 -5.23
N LEU A 53 -7.14 -0.02 -4.92
CA LEU A 53 -6.42 1.08 -5.52
C LEU A 53 -5.21 0.52 -6.25
N ASP A 54 -4.95 1.04 -7.46
CA ASP A 54 -3.67 0.84 -8.13
C ASP A 54 -2.95 2.18 -8.12
N TRP A 55 -1.74 2.26 -7.55
CA TRP A 55 -0.93 3.47 -7.60
C TRP A 55 0.45 3.24 -8.20
N THR A 56 0.97 4.29 -8.83
CA THR A 56 2.29 4.29 -9.46
C THR A 56 3.02 5.58 -9.14
N TYR A 57 4.30 5.46 -8.84
CA TYR A 57 5.17 6.60 -8.66
C TYR A 57 5.57 7.17 -10.02
N ALA A 58 5.35 8.46 -10.23
CA ALA A 58 5.89 9.13 -11.41
C ALA A 58 7.43 9.09 -11.37
N GLU A 59 7.99 9.40 -10.20
CA GLU A 59 9.42 9.33 -9.90
C GLU A 59 9.57 8.81 -8.45
N PRO A 60 9.91 7.53 -8.23
CA PRO A 60 9.90 6.92 -6.90
C PRO A 60 10.95 7.48 -5.93
N ASP A 61 11.98 8.14 -6.47
CA ASP A 61 13.08 8.75 -5.71
C ASP A 61 13.01 10.28 -5.66
N ALA A 62 12.01 10.90 -6.30
CA ALA A 62 11.89 12.36 -6.30
C ALA A 62 11.31 12.85 -4.98
N GLU A 63 11.83 14.00 -4.51
CA GLU A 63 11.25 14.76 -3.41
C GLU A 63 10.81 16.14 -3.92
N PRO A 64 9.51 16.49 -3.82
CA PRO A 64 8.43 15.67 -3.27
C PRO A 64 8.00 14.54 -4.21
N ARG A 65 7.51 13.46 -3.60
CA ARG A 65 7.04 12.26 -4.30
C ARG A 65 5.74 12.59 -5.00
N ARG A 66 5.61 12.13 -6.25
CA ARG A 66 4.38 12.26 -7.02
C ARG A 66 3.86 10.87 -7.39
N LEU A 67 2.62 10.60 -7.00
CA LEU A 67 1.95 9.32 -7.24
C LEU A 67 0.70 9.56 -8.09
N GLN A 68 0.42 8.65 -9.01
CA GLN A 68 -0.88 8.55 -9.66
C GLN A 68 -1.62 7.37 -9.06
N ILE A 69 -2.72 7.66 -8.37
CA ILE A 69 -3.61 6.67 -7.78
C ILE A 69 -4.80 6.50 -8.70
N ARG A 70 -5.20 5.27 -8.96
CA ARG A 70 -6.39 4.92 -9.72
C ARG A 70 -7.33 4.12 -8.83
N THR A 71 -8.59 4.56 -8.76
CA THR A 71 -9.64 3.80 -8.09
C THR A 71 -10.05 2.64 -9.00
N CYS A 72 -9.92 1.41 -8.53
CA CYS A 72 -10.18 0.20 -9.32
C CYS A 72 -11.47 -0.54 -8.93
N GLY A 73 -12.19 -0.07 -7.90
CA GLY A 73 -13.40 -0.71 -7.38
C GLY A 73 -13.05 -1.95 -6.54
N GLU A 74 -14.02 -2.81 -6.26
CA GLU A 74 -13.79 -4.01 -5.44
C GLU A 74 -12.83 -5.00 -6.15
N ARG A 75 -11.75 -5.41 -5.48
CA ARG A 75 -10.94 -6.59 -5.87
C ARG A 75 -10.66 -7.45 -4.65
N ASP A 76 -10.92 -8.76 -4.78
CA ASP A 76 -10.53 -9.86 -3.88
C ASP A 76 -10.70 -9.66 -2.36
N GLY A 77 -11.46 -8.64 -1.92
CA GLY A 77 -11.79 -8.36 -0.52
C GLY A 77 -10.61 -7.93 0.37
N LEU A 78 -9.39 -7.80 -0.16
CA LEU A 78 -8.18 -7.45 0.59
C LEU A 78 -7.40 -6.37 -0.17
N GLY A 79 -6.97 -5.33 0.56
CA GLY A 79 -6.15 -4.26 -0.03
C GLY A 79 -4.84 -4.79 -0.58
N ALA A 80 -4.33 -4.21 -1.68
CA ALA A 80 -3.06 -4.62 -2.29
C ALA A 80 -2.01 -3.52 -2.18
N VAL A 81 -0.76 -3.88 -1.91
CA VAL A 81 0.39 -2.97 -1.85
C VAL A 81 1.41 -3.43 -2.88
N ASP A 82 1.56 -2.64 -3.95
CA ASP A 82 2.55 -2.87 -4.99
C ASP A 82 3.85 -2.13 -4.68
N VAL A 83 4.93 -2.89 -4.52
CA VAL A 83 6.25 -2.34 -4.16
C VAL A 83 7.30 -2.53 -5.26
N ARG A 84 6.88 -2.92 -6.47
CA ARG A 84 7.79 -3.19 -7.59
C ARG A 84 8.62 -1.98 -7.99
N ASP A 85 8.02 -0.79 -7.90
CA ASP A 85 8.67 0.48 -8.24
C ASP A 85 9.47 1.08 -7.06
N LEU A 86 9.40 0.47 -5.86
CA LEU A 86 10.09 0.94 -4.67
C LEU A 86 11.48 0.31 -4.53
N ARG A 87 12.47 1.12 -4.13
CA ARG A 87 13.80 0.64 -3.75
C ARG A 87 13.72 -0.31 -2.54
N PRO A 88 14.68 -1.25 -2.39
CA PRO A 88 14.62 -2.26 -1.33
C PRO A 88 14.48 -1.70 0.09
N GLN A 89 15.15 -0.59 0.42
CA GLN A 89 15.06 0.01 1.76
C GLN A 89 13.63 0.52 2.04
N ARG A 90 13.11 1.35 1.13
CA ARG A 90 11.77 1.96 1.23
C ARG A 90 10.64 0.94 1.21
N ARG A 91 10.80 -0.11 0.39
CA ARG A 91 9.86 -1.24 0.34
C ARG A 91 9.65 -1.86 1.71
N HIS A 92 10.72 -2.10 2.46
CA HIS A 92 10.61 -2.71 3.77
C HIS A 92 9.91 -1.79 4.76
N GLU A 93 10.28 -0.50 4.76
CA GLU A 93 9.66 0.51 5.62
C GLU A 93 8.15 0.60 5.38
N VAL A 94 7.72 0.77 4.13
CA VAL A 94 6.29 0.84 3.75
C VAL A 94 5.53 -0.41 4.19
N LEU A 95 6.10 -1.60 3.98
CA LEU A 95 5.39 -2.85 4.26
C LEU A 95 5.28 -3.13 5.76
N LEU A 96 6.32 -2.81 6.54
CA LEU A 96 6.28 -2.91 8.00
C LEU A 96 5.29 -1.91 8.58
N GLU A 97 5.32 -0.65 8.15
CA GLU A 97 4.38 0.37 8.60
C GLU A 97 2.93 0.02 8.23
N THR A 98 2.71 -0.51 7.02
CA THR A 98 1.38 -1.01 6.62
C THR A 98 0.92 -2.16 7.51
N PHE A 99 1.82 -3.08 7.87
CA PHE A 99 1.50 -4.17 8.78
C PHE A 99 1.16 -3.66 10.17
N ASP A 100 1.92 -2.72 10.71
CA ASP A 100 1.69 -2.11 12.02
C ASP A 100 0.29 -1.49 12.13
N GLU A 101 -0.23 -0.90 11.05
CA GLU A 101 -1.57 -0.31 10.97
C GLU A 101 -2.72 -1.34 10.83
N LEU A 102 -2.43 -2.64 10.68
CA LEU A 102 -3.46 -3.68 10.65
C LEU A 102 -4.06 -3.93 12.04
N ASP A 103 -5.37 -4.12 12.10
CA ASP A 103 -6.06 -4.71 13.24
C ASP A 103 -5.94 -6.25 13.21
N ALA A 104 -6.22 -6.91 14.34
CA ALA A 104 -6.20 -8.37 14.43
C ALA A 104 -7.21 -9.01 13.46
N GLY A 105 -6.73 -9.92 12.61
CA GLY A 105 -7.51 -10.55 11.54
C GLY A 105 -7.56 -9.79 10.21
N GLU A 106 -6.94 -8.61 10.12
CA GLU A 106 -6.79 -7.89 8.86
C GLU A 106 -5.53 -8.31 8.11
N GLY A 107 -5.49 -8.01 6.81
CA GLY A 107 -4.34 -8.28 5.97
C GLY A 107 -4.40 -7.55 4.63
N PHE A 108 -3.27 -7.55 3.94
CA PHE A 108 -3.11 -6.98 2.61
C PHE A 108 -2.28 -7.90 1.70
N VAL A 109 -2.45 -7.75 0.39
CA VAL A 109 -1.69 -8.48 -0.62
C VAL A 109 -0.45 -7.68 -1.01
N LEU A 110 0.73 -8.16 -0.64
CA LEU A 110 2.00 -7.71 -1.19
C LEU A 110 2.13 -8.15 -2.65
N ILE A 111 2.46 -7.23 -3.55
CA ILE A 111 2.85 -7.51 -4.94
C ILE A 111 4.32 -7.14 -5.14
N ASN A 112 5.13 -8.11 -5.57
CA ASN A 112 6.57 -7.94 -5.76
C ASN A 112 7.06 -8.51 -7.10
N ASP A 113 8.18 -7.98 -7.61
CA ASP A 113 8.78 -8.36 -8.90
C ASP A 113 9.65 -9.63 -8.79
N HIS A 114 10.10 -9.94 -7.58
CA HIS A 114 10.89 -11.12 -7.23
C HIS A 114 10.36 -11.81 -5.98
N ASP A 115 10.90 -12.99 -5.66
CA ASP A 115 10.50 -13.73 -4.47
C ASP A 115 10.82 -12.93 -3.18
N PRO A 116 9.81 -12.49 -2.40
CA PRO A 116 10.00 -11.70 -1.18
C PRO A 116 10.47 -12.53 0.03
N LYS A 117 11.09 -13.70 -0.17
CA LYS A 117 11.62 -14.55 0.91
C LYS A 117 12.46 -13.80 1.98
N PRO A 118 13.36 -12.86 1.64
CA PRO A 118 14.09 -12.10 2.66
C PRO A 118 13.16 -11.26 3.56
N LEU A 119 12.08 -10.73 2.99
CA LEU A 119 11.09 -9.94 3.71
C LEU A 119 10.23 -10.83 4.61
N TYR A 120 9.81 -12.00 4.14
CA TYR A 120 9.14 -12.99 4.98
C TYR A 120 9.95 -13.31 6.25
N HIS A 121 11.25 -13.58 6.11
CA HIS A 121 12.12 -13.86 7.27
C HIS A 121 12.28 -12.67 8.21
N ARG A 122 12.15 -11.44 7.69
CA ARG A 122 12.18 -10.23 8.51
C ARG A 122 10.91 -10.11 9.35
N PHE A 123 9.75 -10.19 8.73
CA PHE A 123 8.47 -10.18 9.44
C PHE A 123 8.37 -11.30 10.49
N ASP A 124 8.75 -12.53 10.13
CA ASP A 124 8.75 -13.67 11.05
C ASP A 124 9.63 -13.44 12.29
N ALA A 125 10.74 -12.71 12.12
CA ALA A 125 11.66 -12.37 13.21
C ALA A 125 11.19 -11.18 14.05
N GLU A 126 10.54 -10.18 13.45
CA GLU A 126 10.12 -8.93 14.13
C GLU A 126 8.74 -9.08 14.80
N GLU A 127 7.76 -9.65 14.09
CA GLU A 127 6.34 -9.69 14.50
C GLU A 127 5.95 -10.99 15.22
N GLY A 128 6.76 -12.04 15.06
CA GLY A 128 6.57 -13.31 15.75
C GLY A 128 5.21 -13.97 15.48
N PRO A 129 4.49 -14.45 16.52
CA PRO A 129 3.33 -15.34 16.35
C PRO A 129 2.09 -14.66 15.77
N GLU A 130 2.04 -13.33 15.77
CA GLU A 130 0.90 -12.56 15.25
C GLU A 130 0.98 -12.42 13.71
N PHE A 131 2.15 -12.69 13.11
CA PHE A 131 2.33 -12.58 11.67
C PHE A 131 1.88 -13.83 10.92
N THR A 132 1.11 -13.59 9.85
CA THR A 132 0.67 -14.63 8.92
C THR A 132 1.14 -14.29 7.50
N TRP A 133 1.53 -15.32 6.76
CA TRP A 133 2.02 -15.20 5.39
C TRP A 133 1.50 -16.34 4.52
N GLU A 134 0.79 -16.00 3.45
CA GLU A 134 0.29 -16.97 2.48
C GLU A 134 0.60 -16.53 1.05
N TYR A 135 1.34 -17.35 0.31
CA TYR A 135 1.58 -17.04 -1.10
C TYR A 135 0.31 -17.24 -1.94
N ARG A 136 -0.14 -16.16 -2.58
CA ARG A 136 -1.23 -16.17 -3.55
C ARG A 136 -0.73 -16.45 -4.96
N GLN A 137 0.49 -15.99 -5.29
CA GLN A 137 1.09 -16.20 -6.61
C GLN A 137 2.61 -16.29 -6.52
N LYS A 138 3.19 -17.24 -7.26
CA LYS A 138 4.64 -17.45 -7.39
C LYS A 138 5.00 -17.64 -8.85
N SER A 139 4.98 -16.55 -9.62
CA SER A 139 5.31 -16.59 -11.05
C SER A 139 6.52 -15.69 -11.33
N PRO A 140 7.40 -16.05 -12.27
CA PRO A 140 8.51 -15.17 -12.65
C PRO A 140 7.98 -13.78 -13.07
N GLY A 141 8.42 -12.72 -12.39
CA GLY A 141 8.02 -11.34 -12.64
C GLY A 141 6.80 -10.84 -11.85
N GLU A 142 6.04 -11.71 -11.18
CA GLU A 142 4.95 -11.31 -10.28
C GLU A 142 4.76 -12.32 -9.15
N PHE A 143 5.08 -11.87 -7.94
CA PHE A 143 4.88 -12.60 -6.69
C PHE A 143 3.82 -11.88 -5.87
N ARG A 144 2.82 -12.64 -5.43
CA ARG A 144 1.78 -12.14 -4.55
C ARG A 144 1.77 -12.91 -3.24
N ALA A 145 1.82 -12.21 -2.13
CA ALA A 145 1.69 -12.81 -0.81
C ALA A 145 0.66 -12.05 0.00
N LEU A 146 -0.29 -12.77 0.59
CA LEU A 146 -1.14 -12.25 1.64
C LEU A 146 -0.32 -12.16 2.92
N VAL A 147 -0.22 -10.94 3.44
CA VAL A 147 0.38 -10.60 4.73
C VAL A 147 -0.76 -10.21 5.65
N GLY A 148 -0.83 -10.77 6.86
CA GLY A 148 -1.91 -10.43 7.78
C GLY A 148 -1.55 -10.64 9.24
N LYS A 149 -2.35 -10.02 10.12
CA LYS A 149 -2.27 -10.21 11.57
C LYS A 149 -3.24 -11.30 12.03
N ALA A 150 -2.76 -12.21 12.87
CA ALA A 150 -3.58 -13.24 13.49
C ALA A 150 -4.70 -12.64 14.36
N GLN A 151 -5.76 -13.42 14.59
CA GLN A 151 -6.89 -13.06 15.46
C GLN A 151 -6.63 -13.36 16.94
#